data_AF-A0AA41VGG4-F1
#
_entry.id   AF-A0AA41VGG4-F1
#
_cell.length_a   1.000
_cell.length_b   1.000
_cell.length_c   1.000
_cell.angle_alpha   90.00
_cell.angle_beta   90.00
_cell.angle_gamma   90.00
#
_symmetry.space_group_name_H-M   'P 1'
#
loop_
_entity.id
_entity.type
_entity.pdbx_description
1 polymer ?
#
loop_
_entity_poly.entity_id
_entity_poly.type
_entity_poly.pdbx_seq_one_letter_code
_entity_poly.pdbx_strand_id
1 'polypeptide(L)'
;MRFRMLFETEESSVRRYMGTITGIVDQDPVRWPNSHWRSVKVGWDESTAGERQPRVSLWEIEPLTTFPMYPSLFPLRLKRPWHPGVSSFN
;
A
#
# COMPACT_ATOMS: atom_id res chain seq x y z
N MET A 1 -2.08 -7.17 -10.90
CA MET A 1 -1.22 -7.71 -9.82
C MET A 1 -2.06 -7.85 -8.56
N ARG A 2 -1.97 -8.96 -7.82
CA ARG A 2 -2.71 -9.13 -6.56
C ARG A 2 -1.88 -8.59 -5.37
N PHE A 3 -2.56 -8.10 -4.34
CA PHE A 3 -1.95 -7.67 -3.11
C PHE A 3 -2.79 -8.09 -1.90
N ARG A 4 -2.17 -8.08 -0.72
CA ARG A 4 -2.84 -8.13 0.57
C ARG A 4 -2.42 -6.94 1.43
N MET A 5 -3.30 -6.47 2.29
CA MET A 5 -3.06 -5.38 3.23
C MET A 5 -3.57 -5.80 4.61
N LEU A 6 -2.85 -5.39 5.65
CA LEU A 6 -3.20 -5.63 7.05
C LEU A 6 -3.90 -4.39 7.59
N PHE A 7 -5.03 -4.59 8.28
CA PHE A 7 -5.72 -3.52 8.99
C PHE A 7 -5.87 -3.91 10.45
N GLU A 8 -5.56 -2.97 11.33
CA GLU A 8 -5.87 -3.05 12.74
C GLU A 8 -7.37 -2.83 12.94
N THR A 9 -8.01 -3.71 13.69
CA THR A 9 -9.41 -3.59 14.08
C THR A 9 -9.50 -3.15 15.54
N GLU A 10 -10.66 -2.62 15.92
CA GLU A 10 -10.93 -2.09 17.27
C GLU A 10 -10.68 -3.11 18.39
N GLU A 11 -10.75 -4.40 18.09
CA GLU A 11 -10.48 -5.51 19.01
C GLU A 11 -8.97 -5.82 19.18
N SER A 12 -8.08 -4.93 18.72
CA SER A 12 -6.64 -5.18 18.60
C SER A 12 -6.29 -6.38 17.69
N SER A 13 -7.25 -6.84 16.86
CA SER A 13 -7.03 -7.94 15.93
C SER A 13 -6.55 -7.41 14.57
N VAL A 14 -5.66 -8.15 13.92
CA VAL A 14 -5.18 -7.80 12.57
C VAL A 14 -5.97 -8.59 11.53
N ARG A 15 -6.71 -7.90 10.66
CA ARG A 15 -7.45 -8.52 9.55
C ARG A 15 -6.68 -8.39 8.23
N ARG A 16 -6.68 -9.49 7.47
CA ARG A 16 -6.06 -9.56 6.14
C ARG A 16 -7.10 -9.28 5.08
N TYR A 17 -6.71 -8.41 4.18
CA TYR A 17 -7.59 -7.93 3.15
C TYR A 17 -6.92 -7.98 1.79
N MET A 18 -7.65 -8.48 0.80
CA MET A 18 -7.11 -8.74 -0.53
C MET A 18 -7.71 -7.77 -1.54
N GLY A 19 -6.92 -7.49 -2.56
CA GLY A 19 -7.38 -6.73 -3.69
C GLY A 19 -6.47 -6.88 -4.89
N THR A 20 -6.83 -6.14 -5.93
CA THR A 20 -6.13 -6.07 -7.20
C THR A 20 -5.62 -4.66 -7.43
N ILE A 21 -4.34 -4.53 -7.77
CA ILE A 21 -3.79 -3.25 -8.20
C ILE A 21 -4.27 -2.98 -9.63
N THR A 22 -4.95 -1.86 -9.81
CA THR A 22 -5.52 -1.41 -11.09
C THR A 22 -4.62 -0.41 -11.81
N GLY A 23 -3.74 0.29 -11.09
CA GLY A 23 -2.76 1.18 -11.69
C GLY A 23 -1.91 1.90 -10.65
N ILE A 24 -0.85 2.58 -11.10
CA ILE A 24 0.03 3.38 -10.25
C ILE A 24 0.18 4.74 -10.88
N VAL A 25 -0.20 5.77 -10.14
CA VAL A 25 -0.11 7.17 -10.54
C VAL A 25 -0.16 8.04 -9.30
N ASP A 26 0.71 9.05 -9.25
CA ASP A 26 0.76 10.05 -8.19
C ASP A 26 -0.65 10.59 -7.87
N GLN A 27 -0.93 10.82 -6.58
CA GLN A 27 -2.22 11.39 -6.19
C GLN A 27 -2.38 12.81 -6.74
N ASP A 28 -1.30 13.59 -6.71
CA ASP A 28 -1.26 14.97 -7.16
C ASP A 28 0.11 15.22 -7.79
N PRO A 29 0.28 14.96 -9.10
CA PRO A 29 1.56 15.05 -9.78
C PRO A 29 2.07 16.50 -9.88
N VAL A 30 1.20 17.50 -9.69
CA VAL A 30 1.58 18.92 -9.75
C VAL A 30 2.19 19.36 -8.43
N ARG A 31 1.57 19.00 -7.29
CA ARG A 31 2.05 19.40 -5.97
C ARG A 31 3.08 18.43 -5.40
N TRP A 32 2.98 17.14 -5.72
CA TRP A 32 3.80 16.06 -5.17
C TRP A 32 4.29 15.09 -6.26
N PRO A 33 5.11 15.55 -7.22
CA PRO A 33 5.63 14.69 -8.28
C PRO A 33 6.50 13.56 -7.70
N ASN A 34 6.34 12.36 -8.24
CA ASN A 34 7.02 11.13 -7.79
C ASN A 34 6.71 10.72 -6.35
N SER A 35 5.58 11.18 -5.80
CA SER A 35 5.14 10.80 -4.46
C SER A 35 4.51 9.41 -4.45
N HIS A 36 4.99 8.56 -3.55
CA HIS A 36 4.45 7.22 -3.34
C HIS A 36 3.26 7.18 -2.37
N TRP A 37 2.85 8.34 -1.85
CA TRP A 37 1.66 8.50 -1.02
C TRP A 37 0.41 8.32 -1.86
N ARG A 38 -0.43 7.32 -1.50
CA ARG A 38 -1.69 7.02 -2.20
C ARG A 38 -1.56 6.93 -3.73
N SER A 39 -0.40 6.51 -4.20
CA SER A 39 -0.08 6.43 -5.62
C SER A 39 -0.59 5.14 -6.26
N VAL A 40 -0.97 4.13 -5.47
CA VAL A 40 -1.45 2.84 -5.96
C VAL A 40 -2.97 2.85 -6.00
N LYS A 41 -3.55 2.75 -7.20
CA LYS A 41 -4.98 2.51 -7.38
C LYS A 41 -5.27 1.02 -7.20
N VAL A 42 -6.29 0.73 -6.39
CA VAL A 42 -6.66 -0.63 -6.02
C VAL A 42 -8.16 -0.85 -6.18
N GLY A 43 -8.52 -2.05 -6.59
CA GLY A 43 -9.87 -2.59 -6.46
C GLY A 43 -9.87 -3.63 -5.36
N TRP A 44 -10.71 -3.44 -4.35
CA TRP A 44 -10.87 -4.41 -3.26
C TRP A 44 -11.78 -5.56 -3.69
N ASP A 45 -11.53 -6.76 -3.18
CA ASP A 45 -12.41 -7.89 -3.44
C ASP A 45 -13.82 -7.61 -2.84
N GLU A 46 -14.89 -8.11 -3.48
CA GLU A 46 -16.30 -7.75 -3.22
C GLU A 46 -16.71 -7.83 -1.74
N SER A 47 -16.19 -8.82 -1.01
CA SER A 47 -16.43 -8.99 0.43
C SER A 47 -16.00 -7.79 1.28
N THR A 48 -15.25 -6.86 0.69
CA THR A 48 -14.69 -5.69 1.36
C THR A 48 -14.67 -4.41 0.54
N ALA A 49 -15.45 -4.34 -0.55
CA ALA A 49 -15.45 -3.21 -1.47
C ALA A 49 -16.13 -1.94 -0.91
N GLY A 50 -17.09 -2.08 0.01
CA GLY A 50 -17.99 -0.98 0.40
C GLY A 50 -17.40 0.15 1.24
N GLU A 51 -16.33 -0.11 2.01
CA GLU A 51 -15.81 0.86 2.98
C GLU A 51 -14.38 1.32 2.69
N ARG A 52 -13.77 0.78 1.63
CA ARG A 52 -12.32 0.92 1.46
C ARG A 52 -11.88 1.99 0.50
N GLN A 53 -10.78 2.63 0.88
CA GLN A 53 -10.14 3.66 0.06
C GLN A 53 -9.68 3.05 -1.27
N PRO A 54 -10.01 3.67 -2.41
CA PRO A 54 -9.64 3.17 -3.74
C PRO A 54 -8.15 3.40 -4.08
N ARG A 55 -7.41 4.06 -3.18
CA ARG A 55 -5.98 4.36 -3.31
C ARG A 55 -5.25 4.06 -2.01
N VAL A 56 -4.08 3.47 -2.15
CA VAL A 56 -3.18 3.09 -1.04
C VAL A 56 -1.74 3.45 -1.39
N SER A 57 -0.88 3.46 -0.38
CA SER A 57 0.55 3.73 -0.50
C SER A 57 1.31 2.41 -0.65
N LEU A 58 2.48 2.47 -1.28
CA LEU A 58 3.26 1.26 -1.56
C LEU A 58 3.68 0.46 -0.31
N TRP A 59 3.89 1.14 0.83
CA TRP A 59 4.30 0.49 2.09
C TRP A 59 3.14 -0.11 2.88
N GLU A 60 1.90 0.16 2.48
CA GLU A 60 0.71 -0.37 3.14
C GLU A 60 0.33 -1.76 2.59
N ILE A 61 0.82 -2.11 1.40
CA ILE A 61 0.45 -3.34 0.69
C ILE A 61 1.60 -4.34 0.62
N GLU A 62 1.26 -5.60 0.80
CA GLU A 62 2.14 -6.73 0.54
C GLU A 62 1.75 -7.35 -0.81
N PRO A 63 2.66 -7.43 -1.80
CA PRO A 63 2.36 -8.06 -3.07
C PRO A 63 2.11 -9.55 -2.86
N LEU A 64 1.07 -10.07 -3.51
CA LEU A 64 0.87 -11.51 -3.59
C LEU A 64 1.60 -11.97 -4.85
N THR A 65 2.86 -12.36 -4.70
CA THR A 65 3.66 -12.86 -5.83
C THR A 65 3.14 -14.25 -6.20
N THR A 66 2.36 -14.35 -7.29
CA THR A 66 1.93 -15.65 -7.81
C THR A 66 2.98 -16.28 -8.73
N PHE A 67 4.01 -15.53 -9.16
CA PHE A 67 5.00 -16.04 -10.10
C PHE A 67 6.42 -15.57 -9.74
N PRO A 68 7.43 -16.48 -9.67
CA PRO A 68 8.81 -16.13 -9.35
C PRO A 68 9.59 -15.50 -10.53
N MET A 69 8.94 -15.23 -11.67
CA MET A 69 9.66 -14.92 -12.93
C MET A 69 9.81 -13.44 -13.29
N TYR A 70 9.22 -12.50 -12.53
CA TYR A 70 9.50 -11.08 -12.74
C TYR A 70 10.43 -10.56 -11.65
N PRO A 71 11.61 -9.99 -11.97
CA PRO A 71 12.27 -9.10 -11.02
C PRO A 71 11.24 -8.04 -10.70
N SER A 72 10.84 -7.96 -9.43
CA SER A 72 9.81 -7.01 -9.01
C SER A 72 10.24 -5.62 -9.49
N LEU A 73 9.54 -5.07 -10.47
CA LEU A 73 9.70 -3.67 -10.89
C LEU A 73 9.44 -2.69 -9.73
N PHE A 74 8.91 -3.21 -8.64
CA PHE A 74 8.71 -2.54 -7.38
C PHE A 74 9.93 -2.81 -6.49
N PRO A 75 10.68 -1.79 -6.09
CA PRO A 75 11.68 -1.91 -5.03
C PRO A 75 10.95 -2.05 -3.69
N LEU A 76 10.25 -3.18 -3.49
CA LEU A 76 9.55 -3.50 -2.23
C LEU A 76 10.52 -3.98 -1.15
N ARG A 77 11.82 -4.03 -1.45
CA ARG A 77 12.89 -4.11 -0.43
C ARG A 77 13.14 -2.75 0.19
N LEU A 78 12.12 -2.18 0.82
CA LEU A 78 12.33 -1.12 1.78
C LEU A 78 12.68 -1.74 3.14
N LYS A 79 13.89 -2.29 3.25
CA LYS A 79 14.60 -2.30 4.53
C LYS A 79 15.00 -0.84 4.83
N ARG A 80 14.01 0.04 5.06
CA ARG A 80 14.26 1.24 5.85
C ARG A 80 13.99 0.82 7.30
N PRO A 81 14.99 0.88 8.19
CA PRO A 81 14.72 0.87 9.61
C PRO A 81 13.75 2.04 9.86
N TRP A 82 12.54 1.76 10.32
CA TRP A 82 11.72 2.79 10.94
C TRP A 82 12.53 3.29 12.14
N HIS A 83 13.05 4.50 12.07
CA HIS A 83 13.55 5.16 13.28
C HIS A 83 12.33 5.62 14.07
N PRO A 84 12.12 5.13 15.31
CA PRO A 84 11.14 5.73 16.19
C PRO A 84 11.72 7.08 16.67
N GLY A 85 11.02 8.16 16.30
CA GLY A 85 11.02 9.43 17.02
C GLY A 85 12.28 10.29 16.91
N VAL A 86 12.16 11.43 16.21
CA VAL A 86 12.57 12.71 16.81
C VAL A 86 11.53 13.76 16.42
N SER A 87 10.62 14.04 17.35
CA SER A 87 9.93 15.32 17.42
C SER A 87 10.97 16.39 17.72
N SER A 88 11.22 17.31 16.78
CA SER A 88 11.82 18.60 17.10
C SER A 88 10.89 19.69 16.60
N PHE A 89 10.18 20.28 17.56
CA PHE A 89 9.60 21.61 17.44
C PHE A 89 10.71 22.61 17.09
N ASN A 90 10.38 23.56 16.22
CA ASN A 90 10.83 24.94 16.37
C ASN A 90 9.69 25.87 15.94
#